data_AF-A0A820R5Y9-F1
#
_entry.id   AF-A0A820R5Y9-F1
#
_cell.length_a   1.000
_cell.length_b   1.000
_cell.length_c   1.000
_cell.angle_alpha   90.00
_cell.angle_beta   90.00
_cell.angle_gamma   90.00
#
_symmetry.space_group_name_H-M   'P 1'
#
loop_
_entity.id
_entity.type
_entity.pdbx_description
1 polymer ?
#
loop_
_entity_poly.entity_id
_entity_poly.type
_entity_poly.pdbx_seq_one_letter_code
_entity_poly.pdbx_strand_id
1 'polypeptide(L)'
;MDGLKQRSHVIVMAATNRLDSIDPALRRFGRFDREVDIGIPDAVGRLEILRIHTKNMKLAEDVDLVQIGNETHGYVGADLKSLCSEAAIQQIREKMDVIDLEEDTIDAEVVDSLAVTQDNFRFALNQLTSPFLRDIVDEIPTTTWKDIGGLEDVKSQLQALVQYPVEHPGKYLKFGIIPSHGVLLYGPPGCACQTAPCILFFDELDAIVKSRGDSGTTAECVINHLVREMKRIRGKKNVFLIGATNRPDIIDSSLLRPDRFSKLIYVPLPDDKSRVSILKSALRKSPVDKDVDLQLLANVTKGFSGADLTEICQGACEIAIRESIEQDIVREREPQCHRPTARHADERDPVPEIRRDHFEEVMKSARRSCSDNDIRKYELFVQTLQQSRGFGS
;
A
#
# COMPACT_ATOMS: atom_id res chain seq x y z
N MET A 1 32.90 22.74 17.85
CA MET A 1 32.68 21.46 18.56
C MET A 1 33.99 20.84 19.03
N ASP A 2 35.12 21.05 18.34
CA ASP A 2 36.46 20.56 18.72
C ASP A 2 37.00 21.07 20.07
N GLY A 3 36.30 21.98 20.74
CA GLY A 3 36.61 22.49 22.09
C GLY A 3 35.87 21.78 23.23
N LEU A 4 34.97 20.83 22.93
CA LEU A 4 34.29 20.03 23.96
C LEU A 4 35.30 19.03 24.55
N LYS A 5 35.80 19.34 25.74
CA LYS A 5 36.73 18.45 26.47
C LYS A 5 35.99 17.17 26.89
N GLN A 6 36.63 16.02 26.77
CA GLN A 6 36.11 14.68 27.16
C GLN A 6 35.52 14.57 28.59
N ARG A 7 35.74 15.56 29.46
CA ARG A 7 35.29 15.57 30.86
C ARG A 7 33.95 16.26 31.10
N SER A 8 33.34 16.87 30.08
CA SER A 8 32.00 17.45 30.20
C SER A 8 30.94 16.44 29.76
N HIS A 9 30.03 16.06 30.65
CA HIS A 9 28.86 15.22 30.36
C HIS A 9 27.81 15.99 29.53
N VAL A 10 28.21 16.47 28.35
CA VAL A 10 27.38 17.27 27.45
C VAL A 10 27.15 16.50 26.16
N ILE A 11 25.89 16.30 25.81
CA ILE A 11 25.47 15.71 24.54
C ILE A 11 24.85 16.83 23.70
N VAL A 12 25.30 16.98 22.46
CA VAL A 12 24.75 17.97 21.51
C VAL A 12 23.81 17.25 20.56
N MET A 13 22.53 17.64 20.57
CA MET A 13 21.53 17.18 19.61
C MET A 13 21.18 18.34 18.67
N ALA A 14 21.05 18.04 17.38
CA ALA A 14 20.61 19.00 16.37
C ALA A 14 19.57 18.32 15.46
N ALA A 15 18.63 19.09 14.96
CA ALA A 15 17.62 18.65 14.01
C ALA A 15 17.76 19.45 12.71
N THR A 16 17.62 18.77 11.57
CA THR A 16 17.53 19.40 10.24
C THR A 16 16.46 18.68 9.44
N ASN A 17 15.75 19.42 8.58
CA ASN A 17 14.83 18.82 7.61
C ASN A 17 15.57 18.37 6.34
N ARG A 18 16.82 18.82 6.16
CA ARG A 18 17.63 18.54 4.96
C ARG A 18 19.04 18.19 5.40
N LEU A 19 19.40 16.91 5.25
CA LEU A 19 20.75 16.46 5.58
C LEU A 19 21.79 17.04 4.62
N ASP A 20 21.43 17.22 3.35
CA ASP A 20 22.32 17.74 2.31
C ASP A 20 22.67 19.23 2.48
N SER A 21 21.88 19.98 3.25
CA SER A 21 22.17 21.39 3.54
C SER A 21 23.15 21.58 4.70
N ILE A 22 23.49 20.52 5.42
CA ILE A 22 24.48 20.57 6.50
C ILE A 22 25.88 20.50 5.90
N ASP A 23 26.79 21.34 6.39
CA ASP A 23 28.20 21.27 6.05
C ASP A 23 28.77 19.86 6.37
N PRO A 24 29.34 19.13 5.40
CA PRO A 24 29.99 17.85 5.62
C PRO A 24 31.07 17.86 6.71
N ALA A 25 31.66 19.01 7.04
CA ALA A 25 32.60 19.16 8.14
C ALA A 25 31.97 18.90 9.52
N LEU A 26 30.66 19.11 9.68
CA LEU A 26 29.93 18.84 10.92
C LEU A 26 29.62 17.35 11.11
N ARG A 27 29.54 16.59 10.02
CA ARG A 27 29.27 15.14 9.99
C ARG A 27 30.53 14.28 10.21
N ARG A 28 31.66 14.92 10.53
CA ARG A 28 32.93 14.22 10.77
C ARG A 28 32.94 13.64 12.18
N PHE A 29 33.71 12.55 12.32
CA PHE A 29 33.93 11.87 13.59
C PHE A 29 34.38 12.85 14.69
N GLY A 30 33.77 12.77 15.88
CA GLY A 30 34.01 13.68 17.00
C GLY A 30 33.12 14.94 17.03
N ARG A 31 32.18 15.08 16.09
CA ARG A 31 31.17 16.15 16.05
C ARG A 31 29.76 15.54 16.03
N PHE A 32 29.02 15.65 14.93
CA PHE A 32 27.82 14.84 14.70
C PHE A 32 28.24 13.52 14.05
N ASP A 33 28.68 12.58 14.88
CA ASP A 33 29.07 11.23 14.48
C ASP A 33 27.88 10.25 14.43
N ARG A 34 26.78 10.60 15.10
CA ARG A 34 25.52 9.85 15.10
C ARG A 34 24.42 10.64 14.41
N GLU A 35 23.85 9.99 13.40
CA GLU A 35 22.69 10.47 12.67
C GLU A 35 21.52 9.54 13.02
N VAL A 36 20.38 10.13 13.36
CA VAL A 36 19.13 9.44 13.59
C VAL A 36 18.13 10.06 12.65
N ASP A 37 17.60 9.25 11.74
CA ASP A 37 16.56 9.69 10.83
C ASP A 37 15.20 9.56 11.53
N ILE A 38 14.40 10.61 11.47
CA ILE A 38 13.04 10.63 11.99
C ILE A 38 12.13 10.76 10.79
N GLY A 39 11.65 9.62 10.30
CA GLY A 39 10.74 9.54 9.17
C GLY A 39 9.31 9.94 9.53
N ILE A 40 8.48 9.94 8.50
CA ILE A 40 7.02 10.08 8.62
C ILE A 40 6.48 8.88 9.40
N PRO A 41 5.51 9.06 10.31
CA PRO A 41 4.94 7.94 11.06
C PRO A 41 4.12 6.98 10.17
N ASP A 42 4.32 5.69 10.40
CA ASP A 42 3.48 4.60 9.86
C ASP A 42 2.05 4.66 10.40
N ALA A 43 1.12 3.90 9.84
CA ALA A 43 -0.28 3.83 10.30
C ALA A 43 -0.43 3.60 11.81
N VAL A 44 0.41 2.72 12.40
CA VAL A 44 0.43 2.48 13.86
C VAL A 44 0.95 3.70 14.61
N GLY A 45 2.01 4.34 14.11
CA GLY A 45 2.56 5.56 14.70
C GLY A 45 1.56 6.72 14.63
N ARG A 46 0.81 6.86 13.53
CA ARG A 46 -0.25 7.86 13.38
C ARG A 46 -1.36 7.64 14.40
N LEU A 47 -1.79 6.40 14.60
CA LEU A 47 -2.77 6.05 15.63
C LEU A 47 -2.27 6.42 17.04
N GLU A 48 -1.00 6.17 17.35
CA GLU A 48 -0.42 6.57 18.63
C GLU A 48 -0.39 8.09 18.80
N ILE A 49 -0.01 8.84 17.77
CA ILE A 49 0.00 10.30 17.80
C ILE A 49 -1.42 10.84 18.00
N LEU A 50 -2.40 10.32 17.25
CA LEU A 50 -3.82 10.67 17.42
C LEU A 50 -4.27 10.40 18.86
N ARG A 51 -3.97 9.22 19.41
CA ARG A 51 -4.29 8.87 20.80
C ARG A 51 -3.65 9.79 21.81
N ILE A 52 -2.45 10.33 21.55
CA ILE A 52 -1.78 11.28 22.44
C ILE A 52 -2.50 12.64 22.40
N HIS A 53 -2.84 13.12 21.21
CA HIS A 53 -3.48 14.42 21.04
C HIS A 53 -4.95 14.42 21.47
N THR A 54 -5.63 13.27 21.45
CA THR A 54 -7.01 13.14 21.93
C THR A 54 -7.13 12.78 23.41
N LYS A 55 -6.03 12.56 24.17
CA LYS A 55 -6.13 12.20 25.61
C LYS A 55 -6.90 13.19 26.46
N ASN A 56 -6.79 14.48 26.11
CA ASN A 56 -7.43 15.57 26.84
C ASN A 56 -8.75 16.00 26.20
N MET A 57 -9.18 15.32 25.13
CA MET A 57 -10.41 15.62 24.41
C MET A 57 -11.47 14.58 24.77
N LYS A 58 -12.71 15.03 24.98
CA LYS A 58 -13.84 14.11 25.13
C LYS A 58 -14.24 13.65 23.74
N LEU A 59 -14.00 12.37 23.42
CA LEU A 59 -14.42 11.76 22.17
C LEU A 59 -15.81 11.13 22.34
N ALA A 60 -16.63 11.20 21.30
CA ALA A 60 -17.88 10.45 21.23
C ALA A 60 -17.62 8.98 20.87
N GLU A 61 -18.60 8.10 21.14
CA GLU A 61 -18.47 6.65 20.97
C GLU A 61 -18.35 6.21 19.49
N ASP A 62 -18.77 7.08 18.57
CA ASP A 62 -18.69 6.89 17.12
C ASP A 62 -17.29 7.12 16.54
N VAL A 63 -16.36 7.67 17.32
CA VAL A 63 -15.03 8.06 16.84
C VAL A 63 -14.12 6.85 16.69
N ASP A 64 -13.78 6.52 15.43
CA ASP A 64 -12.77 5.51 15.11
C ASP A 64 -11.44 6.17 14.71
N LEU A 65 -10.52 6.26 15.69
CA LEU A 65 -9.16 6.75 15.48
C LEU A 65 -8.32 5.83 14.58
N VAL A 66 -8.65 4.53 14.49
CA VAL A 66 -7.93 3.59 13.62
C VAL A 66 -8.26 3.91 12.17
N GLN A 67 -9.53 4.16 11.86
CA GLN A 67 -9.95 4.60 10.54
C GLN A 67 -9.24 5.91 10.15
N ILE A 68 -9.23 6.91 11.03
CA ILE A 68 -8.56 8.20 10.76
C ILE A 68 -7.05 8.03 10.55
N GLY A 69 -6.38 7.18 11.34
CA GLY A 69 -4.97 6.85 11.15
C GLY A 69 -4.67 6.18 9.81
N ASN A 70 -5.60 5.38 9.32
CA ASN A 70 -5.52 4.76 7.99
C ASN A 70 -5.87 5.74 6.86
N GLU A 71 -6.65 6.79 7.07
CA GLU A 71 -6.96 7.77 6.02
C GLU A 71 -5.85 8.84 5.90
N THR A 72 -5.13 9.12 6.99
CA THR A 72 -4.10 10.18 7.09
C THR A 72 -2.71 9.77 6.60
N HIS A 73 -2.62 9.14 5.43
CA HIS A 73 -1.32 8.77 4.84
C HIS A 73 -0.43 10.00 4.59
N GLY A 74 0.84 9.91 4.94
CA GLY A 74 1.80 11.00 4.75
C GLY A 74 1.61 12.19 5.70
N TYR A 75 0.77 12.08 6.73
CA TYR A 75 0.65 13.13 7.74
C TYR A 75 1.82 13.05 8.73
N VAL A 76 2.44 14.20 9.03
CA VAL A 76 3.45 14.31 10.08
C VAL A 76 2.75 14.52 11.44
N GLY A 77 3.46 14.29 12.53
CA GLY A 77 2.89 14.50 13.88
C GLY A 77 2.33 15.91 14.11
N ALA A 78 2.88 16.93 13.44
CA ALA A 78 2.33 18.28 13.46
C ALA A 78 0.97 18.38 12.74
N ASP A 79 0.82 17.71 11.60
CA ASP A 79 -0.43 17.71 10.83
C ASP A 79 -1.53 16.95 11.58
N LEU A 80 -1.21 15.82 12.21
CA LEU A 80 -2.13 15.07 13.06
C LEU A 80 -2.57 15.89 14.30
N LYS A 81 -1.66 16.67 14.88
CA LYS A 81 -2.01 17.60 15.95
C LYS A 81 -2.98 18.67 15.47
N SER A 82 -2.72 19.26 14.30
CA SER A 82 -3.61 20.24 13.68
C SER A 82 -4.98 19.64 13.36
N LEU A 83 -5.01 18.40 12.87
CA LEU A 83 -6.25 17.64 12.63
C LEU A 83 -7.11 17.52 13.89
N CYS A 84 -6.53 17.09 15.00
CA CYS A 84 -7.25 17.00 16.28
C CYS A 84 -7.72 18.38 16.77
N SER A 85 -6.91 19.42 16.56
CA SER A 85 -7.24 20.79 16.99
C SER A 85 -8.39 21.37 16.17
N GLU A 86 -8.38 21.18 14.85
CA GLU A 86 -9.48 21.62 13.97
C GLU A 86 -10.77 20.85 14.24
N ALA A 87 -10.70 19.54 14.51
CA ALA A 87 -11.87 18.76 14.90
C ALA A 87 -12.48 19.26 16.23
N ALA A 88 -11.65 19.65 17.20
CA ALA A 88 -12.12 20.26 18.45
C ALA A 88 -12.79 21.61 18.21
N ILE A 89 -12.16 22.47 17.40
CA ILE A 89 -12.69 23.80 17.06
C ILE A 89 -14.01 23.68 16.30
N GLN A 90 -14.13 22.69 15.41
CA GLN A 90 -15.38 22.44 14.69
C GLN A 90 -16.52 22.10 15.66
N GLN A 91 -16.28 21.24 16.65
CA GLN A 91 -17.29 20.94 17.66
C GLN A 91 -17.70 22.18 18.48
N ILE A 92 -16.72 23.03 18.81
CA ILE A 92 -16.98 24.28 19.53
C ILE A 92 -17.80 25.24 18.67
N ARG A 93 -17.52 25.34 17.37
CA ARG A 93 -18.27 26.20 16.43
C ARG A 93 -19.73 25.75 16.30
N GLU A 94 -19.98 24.45 16.24
CA GLU A 94 -21.35 23.91 16.16
C GLU A 94 -22.16 24.15 17.43
N LYS A 95 -21.49 24.19 18.59
CA LYS A 95 -22.13 24.44 19.88
C LYS A 95 -21.99 25.87 20.38
N MET A 96 -21.43 26.77 19.56
CA MET A 96 -21.19 28.17 19.94
C MET A 96 -22.49 28.90 20.26
N ASP A 97 -23.60 28.52 19.62
CA ASP A 97 -24.93 29.10 19.87
C ASP A 97 -25.50 28.75 21.27
N VAL A 98 -24.95 27.71 21.93
CA VAL A 98 -25.38 27.25 23.26
C VAL A 98 -24.46 27.80 24.36
N ILE A 99 -23.28 28.29 23.99
CA ILE A 99 -22.28 28.82 24.92
C ILE A 99 -22.51 30.32 25.07
N ASP A 100 -22.82 30.77 26.28
CA ASP A 100 -22.88 32.20 26.57
C ASP A 100 -21.45 32.78 26.59
N LEU A 101 -21.17 33.70 25.67
CA LEU A 101 -19.85 34.33 25.53
C LEU A 101 -19.60 35.42 26.57
N GLU A 102 -20.63 35.77 27.37
CA GLU A 102 -20.54 36.82 28.39
C GLU A 102 -19.99 36.31 29.74
N GLU A 103 -19.96 34.99 29.97
CA GLU A 103 -19.42 34.39 31.19
C GLU A 103 -17.95 33.95 31.05
N ASP A 104 -17.14 34.27 32.07
CA ASP A 104 -15.70 33.91 32.13
C ASP A 104 -15.46 32.40 32.41
N THR A 105 -16.51 31.65 32.77
CA THR A 105 -16.43 30.23 33.14
C THR A 105 -17.49 29.41 32.43
N ILE A 106 -17.08 28.30 31.82
CA ILE A 106 -17.99 27.37 31.15
C ILE A 106 -18.52 26.37 32.19
N ASP A 107 -19.85 26.19 32.24
CA ASP A 107 -20.49 25.19 33.10
C ASP A 107 -20.03 23.76 32.77
N ALA A 108 -19.86 22.95 33.81
CA ALA A 108 -19.43 21.55 33.68
C ALA A 108 -20.39 20.72 32.81
N GLU A 109 -21.69 21.02 32.81
CA GLU A 109 -22.69 20.36 31.97
C GLU A 109 -22.48 20.66 30.46
N VAL A 110 -22.06 21.89 30.13
CA VAL A 110 -21.78 22.32 28.76
C VAL A 110 -20.50 21.65 28.26
N VAL A 111 -19.45 21.59 29.10
CA VAL A 111 -18.21 20.84 28.83
C VAL A 111 -18.50 19.35 28.63
N ASP A 112 -19.41 18.78 29.42
CA ASP A 112 -19.79 17.38 29.25
C ASP A 112 -20.53 17.10 27.95
N SER A 113 -21.25 18.09 27.42
CA SER A 113 -21.90 17.99 26.12
C SER A 113 -20.93 18.15 24.94
N LEU A 114 -19.74 18.74 25.14
CA LEU A 114 -18.74 19.06 24.10
C LEU A 114 -17.91 17.84 23.64
N ALA A 115 -18.57 16.69 23.44
CA ALA A 115 -17.91 15.51 22.86
C ALA A 115 -17.64 15.71 21.36
N VAL A 116 -16.43 15.44 20.90
CA VAL A 116 -16.04 15.52 19.49
C VAL A 116 -16.49 14.25 18.77
N THR A 117 -17.23 14.40 17.68
CA THR A 117 -17.79 13.31 16.85
C THR A 117 -16.89 12.95 15.67
N GLN A 118 -17.19 11.83 15.00
CA GLN A 118 -16.45 11.40 13.81
C GLN A 118 -16.60 12.39 12.65
N ASP A 119 -17.76 13.05 12.52
CA ASP A 119 -18.02 14.02 11.45
C ASP A 119 -17.14 15.27 11.57
N ASN A 120 -16.76 15.67 12.79
CA ASN A 120 -15.80 16.75 13.01
C ASN A 120 -14.41 16.40 12.47
N PHE A 121 -13.98 15.15 12.67
CA PHE A 121 -12.73 14.66 12.10
C PHE A 121 -12.80 14.59 10.57
N ARG A 122 -13.92 14.14 10.00
CA ARG A 122 -14.12 14.15 8.53
C ARG A 122 -14.08 15.56 7.96
N PHE A 123 -14.69 16.53 8.64
CA PHE A 123 -14.62 17.93 8.27
C PHE A 123 -13.17 18.44 8.29
N ALA A 124 -12.43 18.14 9.35
CA ALA A 124 -11.03 18.55 9.48
C ALA A 124 -10.13 17.90 8.42
N LEU A 125 -10.37 16.63 8.05
CA LEU A 125 -9.66 15.94 6.96
C LEU A 125 -9.88 16.61 5.60
N ASN A 126 -11.09 17.12 5.34
CA ASN A 126 -11.38 17.82 4.09
C ASN A 126 -10.71 19.20 4.00
N GLN A 127 -10.39 19.83 5.14
CA GLN A 127 -9.72 21.12 5.16
C GLN A 127 -8.20 21.00 5.09
N LEU A 128 -7.64 19.95 5.67
CA LEU A 128 -6.20 19.74 5.73
C LEU A 128 -5.72 18.95 4.50
N THR A 129 -4.88 19.58 3.69
CA THR A 129 -4.13 18.88 2.65
C THR A 129 -2.71 18.62 3.14
N SER A 130 -2.27 17.36 3.18
CA SER A 130 -0.88 17.05 3.54
C SER A 130 0.07 17.55 2.44
N PRO A 131 1.13 18.31 2.80
CA PRO A 131 2.16 18.72 1.86
C PRO A 131 3.09 17.56 1.44
N PHE A 132 3.05 16.42 2.14
CA PHE A 132 4.01 15.31 1.99
C PHE A 132 3.51 14.14 1.15
N LEU A 133 2.39 14.28 0.43
CA LEU A 133 1.89 13.26 -0.52
C LEU A 133 2.90 12.88 -1.63
N ARG A 134 4.01 13.62 -1.77
CA ARG A 134 5.04 13.42 -2.80
C ARG A 134 6.33 12.76 -2.29
N ASP A 135 6.49 12.60 -0.98
CA ASP A 135 7.69 11.95 -0.44
C ASP A 135 7.51 10.42 -0.46
N ILE A 136 8.62 9.70 -0.67
CA ILE A 136 8.63 8.24 -0.70
C ILE A 136 8.37 7.77 0.74
N VAL A 137 7.16 7.25 0.99
CA VAL A 137 6.76 6.76 2.31
C VAL A 137 7.30 5.34 2.49
N ASP A 138 8.21 5.17 3.45
CA ASP A 138 8.72 3.88 3.90
C ASP A 138 7.70 3.19 4.84
N GLU A 139 6.54 2.78 4.30
CA GLU A 139 5.52 2.08 5.09
C GLU A 139 5.67 0.55 5.00
N ILE A 140 5.44 -0.13 6.13
CA ILE A 140 5.33 -1.60 6.14
C ILE A 140 4.04 -1.98 5.39
N PRO A 141 4.11 -2.77 4.30
CA PRO A 141 2.93 -3.15 3.55
C PRO A 141 1.95 -3.93 4.44
N THR A 142 0.67 -3.59 4.37
CA THR A 142 -0.41 -4.25 5.11
C THR A 142 -0.85 -5.57 4.47
N THR A 143 -0.38 -5.85 3.25
CA THR A 143 -0.72 -7.05 2.48
C THR A 143 0.00 -8.29 3.02
N THR A 144 -0.75 -9.38 3.14
CA THR A 144 -0.23 -10.66 3.63
C THR A 144 -0.26 -11.73 2.52
N TRP A 145 0.43 -12.86 2.74
CA TRP A 145 0.38 -14.00 1.83
C TRP A 145 -1.03 -14.57 1.59
N LYS A 146 -1.98 -14.27 2.49
CA LYS A 146 -3.40 -14.66 2.36
C LYS A 146 -4.14 -13.82 1.32
N ASP A 147 -3.68 -12.60 1.09
CA ASP A 147 -4.33 -11.66 0.17
C ASP A 147 -3.87 -11.91 -1.29
N ILE A 148 -2.83 -12.72 -1.48
CA ILE A 148 -2.33 -13.15 -2.78
C ILE A 148 -2.92 -14.54 -3.08
N GLY A 149 -3.75 -14.66 -4.13
CA GLY A 149 -4.28 -15.95 -4.58
C GLY A 149 -3.31 -16.72 -5.48
N GLY A 150 -3.10 -18.02 -5.22
CA GLY A 150 -2.23 -18.88 -6.02
C GLY A 150 -0.73 -18.60 -5.86
N LEU A 151 0.05 -18.91 -6.91
CA LEU A 151 1.49 -18.65 -7.04
C LEU A 151 2.34 -19.28 -5.92
N GLU A 152 1.97 -20.46 -5.44
CA GLU A 152 2.60 -21.14 -4.30
C GLU A 152 4.10 -21.37 -4.52
N ASP A 153 4.50 -21.75 -5.72
CA ASP A 153 5.91 -21.95 -6.07
C ASP A 153 6.70 -20.65 -6.02
N VAL A 154 6.13 -19.55 -6.53
CA VAL A 154 6.75 -18.22 -6.51
C VAL A 154 6.86 -17.70 -5.07
N LYS A 155 5.82 -17.88 -4.25
CA LYS A 155 5.84 -17.52 -2.83
C LYS A 155 6.95 -18.25 -2.09
N SER A 156 7.07 -19.57 -2.30
CA SER A 156 8.12 -20.38 -1.69
C SER A 156 9.52 -19.94 -2.14
N GLN A 157 9.69 -19.61 -3.43
CA GLN A 157 10.95 -19.07 -3.95
C GLN A 157 11.30 -17.71 -3.33
N LEU A 158 10.35 -16.79 -3.20
CA LEU A 158 10.57 -15.49 -2.58
C LEU A 158 10.93 -15.62 -1.09
N GLN A 159 10.23 -16.48 -0.35
CA GLN A 159 10.59 -16.80 1.04
C GLN A 159 12.01 -17.36 1.14
N ALA A 160 12.37 -18.28 0.27
CA ALA A 160 13.72 -18.85 0.28
C ALA A 160 14.83 -17.84 -0.05
N LEU A 161 14.53 -16.86 -0.91
CA LEU A 161 15.49 -15.84 -1.35
C LEU A 161 15.62 -14.68 -0.37
N VAL A 162 14.54 -14.29 0.30
CA VAL A 162 14.48 -13.09 1.14
C VAL A 162 14.41 -13.43 2.63
N GLN A 163 13.52 -14.34 3.02
CA GLN A 163 13.25 -14.65 4.43
C GLN A 163 14.36 -15.52 5.04
N TYR A 164 14.82 -16.57 4.33
CA TYR A 164 15.83 -17.50 4.88
C TYR A 164 17.19 -16.85 5.21
N PRO A 165 17.74 -15.94 4.39
CA PRO A 165 18.98 -15.24 4.76
C PRO A 165 18.87 -14.39 6.02
N VAL A 166 17.69 -13.83 6.29
CA VAL A 166 17.42 -12.97 7.44
C VAL A 166 17.18 -13.80 8.70
N GLU A 167 16.37 -14.86 8.62
CA GLU A 167 16.05 -15.71 9.77
C GLU A 167 17.20 -16.68 10.14
N HIS A 168 18.02 -17.07 9.17
CA HIS A 168 19.04 -18.10 9.36
C HIS A 168 20.44 -17.71 8.83
N PRO A 169 21.01 -16.57 9.26
CA PRO A 169 22.31 -16.10 8.75
C PRO A 169 23.46 -17.08 9.04
N GLY A 170 23.40 -17.81 10.16
CA GLY A 170 24.42 -18.79 10.54
C GLY A 170 24.53 -19.98 9.56
N LYS A 171 23.42 -20.36 8.91
CA LYS A 171 23.43 -21.43 7.89
C LYS A 171 24.22 -20.98 6.66
N TYR A 172 23.98 -19.76 6.17
CA TYR A 172 24.71 -19.20 5.02
C TYR A 172 26.20 -19.00 5.32
N LEU A 173 26.54 -18.54 6.53
CA LEU A 173 27.94 -18.38 6.95
C LEU A 173 28.69 -19.72 6.98
N LYS A 174 28.04 -20.79 7.44
CA LYS A 174 28.62 -22.14 7.49
C LYS A 174 28.97 -22.69 6.10
N PHE A 175 28.15 -22.39 5.10
CA PHE A 175 28.40 -22.79 3.71
C PHE A 175 29.26 -21.78 2.94
N GLY A 176 29.58 -20.61 3.52
CA GLY A 176 30.33 -19.54 2.84
C GLY A 176 29.58 -18.93 1.66
N ILE A 177 28.27 -19.14 1.57
CA ILE A 177 27.45 -18.68 0.45
C ILE A 177 26.94 -17.28 0.76
N ILE A 178 27.21 -16.33 -0.12
CA ILE A 178 26.63 -14.99 -0.06
C ILE A 178 25.20 -15.10 -0.65
N PRO A 179 24.15 -14.73 0.09
CA PRO A 179 22.78 -14.79 -0.42
C PRO A 179 22.63 -13.87 -1.63
N SER A 180 21.76 -14.20 -2.57
CA SER A 180 21.44 -13.31 -3.71
C SER A 180 20.64 -12.10 -3.23
N HIS A 181 21.03 -10.89 -3.65
CA HIS A 181 20.42 -9.64 -3.17
C HIS A 181 19.34 -9.07 -4.11
N GLY A 182 19.14 -9.66 -5.30
CA GLY A 182 18.25 -9.11 -6.32
C GLY A 182 17.41 -10.15 -7.05
N VAL A 183 16.10 -9.88 -7.13
CA VAL A 183 15.08 -10.66 -7.84
C VAL A 183 14.39 -9.77 -8.87
N LEU A 184 14.24 -10.24 -10.10
CA LEU A 184 13.44 -9.58 -11.14
C LEU A 184 12.23 -10.47 -11.45
N LEU A 185 11.06 -9.98 -11.07
CA LEU A 185 9.76 -10.53 -11.43
C LEU A 185 9.41 -10.05 -12.84
N TYR A 186 8.94 -10.95 -13.69
CA TYR A 186 8.42 -10.57 -15.00
C TYR A 186 7.20 -11.40 -15.35
N GLY A 187 6.24 -10.79 -16.04
CA GLY A 187 4.98 -11.44 -16.36
C GLY A 187 4.03 -10.50 -17.10
N PRO A 188 2.81 -10.97 -17.42
CA PRO A 188 1.76 -10.10 -17.91
C PRO A 188 1.36 -9.05 -16.85
N PRO A 189 0.84 -7.89 -17.28
CA PRO A 189 0.41 -6.84 -16.36
C PRO A 189 -0.69 -7.35 -15.41
N GLY A 190 -0.71 -6.82 -14.18
CA GLY A 190 -1.73 -7.16 -13.18
C GLY A 190 -1.42 -8.33 -12.26
N CYS A 191 -0.16 -8.83 -12.23
CA CYS A 191 0.26 -9.93 -11.36
C CYS A 191 1.34 -9.54 -10.30
N ALA A 192 1.58 -8.24 -10.09
CA ALA A 192 2.66 -7.75 -9.23
C ALA A 192 2.35 -7.93 -7.73
N CYS A 193 3.39 -8.30 -6.95
CA CYS A 193 3.30 -8.54 -5.51
C CYS A 193 4.28 -7.63 -4.76
N GLN A 194 3.84 -7.05 -3.63
CA GLN A 194 4.65 -6.29 -2.69
C GLN A 194 4.76 -7.08 -1.37
N THR A 195 5.97 -7.25 -0.81
CA THR A 195 6.21 -7.85 0.52
C THR A 195 7.52 -7.29 1.15
N ALA A 196 7.67 -7.34 2.49
CA ALA A 196 8.82 -6.86 3.30
C ALA A 196 9.70 -8.03 3.81
N PRO A 197 10.98 -7.90 4.27
CA PRO A 197 11.77 -6.79 4.90
C PRO A 197 12.25 -5.73 3.90
N CYS A 198 13.06 -4.71 4.28
CA CYS A 198 13.45 -3.57 3.41
C CYS A 198 13.80 -4.01 1.97
N ILE A 199 12.77 -3.97 1.13
CA ILE A 199 12.75 -4.42 -0.24
C ILE A 199 12.63 -3.14 -1.03
N LEU A 200 13.68 -2.82 -1.78
CA LEU A 200 13.62 -1.77 -2.76
C LEU A 200 12.91 -2.34 -3.98
N PHE A 201 11.62 -2.03 -4.11
CA PHE A 201 10.78 -2.48 -5.21
C PHE A 201 10.81 -1.47 -6.35
N PHE A 202 11.28 -1.89 -7.52
CA PHE A 202 11.20 -1.13 -8.76
C PHE A 202 10.07 -1.70 -9.61
N ASP A 203 8.92 -1.06 -9.58
CA ASP A 203 7.84 -1.38 -10.51
C ASP A 203 8.09 -0.76 -11.89
N GLU A 204 7.52 -1.36 -12.92
CA GLU A 204 7.58 -0.88 -14.31
C GLU A 204 8.99 -0.48 -14.76
N LEU A 205 9.98 -1.34 -14.53
CA LEU A 205 11.36 -1.08 -14.97
C LEU A 205 11.45 -0.77 -16.48
N ASP A 206 10.51 -1.26 -17.29
CA ASP A 206 10.42 -0.94 -18.71
C ASP A 206 9.98 0.49 -19.02
N ALA A 207 9.28 1.19 -18.11
CA ALA A 207 8.95 2.60 -18.28
C ALA A 207 10.21 3.49 -18.33
N ILE A 208 11.21 3.16 -17.52
CA ILE A 208 12.51 3.84 -17.51
C ILE A 208 13.28 3.58 -18.82
N VAL A 209 13.05 2.42 -19.45
CA VAL A 209 13.81 1.96 -20.62
C VAL A 209 13.14 2.35 -21.95
N LYS A 210 11.81 2.50 -22.01
CA LYS A 210 11.03 2.87 -23.21
C LYS A 210 11.39 4.23 -23.81
N SER A 211 12.08 5.10 -23.08
CA SER A 211 12.60 6.39 -23.59
C SER A 211 13.65 6.25 -24.71
N ARG A 212 14.00 5.03 -25.15
CA ARG A 212 14.93 4.77 -26.26
C ARG A 212 14.42 5.18 -27.66
N GLY A 213 13.20 5.70 -27.79
CA GLY A 213 12.61 6.08 -29.07
C GLY A 213 13.00 7.46 -29.61
N ASP A 214 13.39 8.42 -28.78
CA ASP A 214 13.78 9.76 -29.25
C ASP A 214 14.59 10.47 -28.15
N SER A 215 15.84 10.88 -28.43
CA SER A 215 16.76 11.61 -27.51
C SER A 215 17.33 10.85 -26.28
N GLY A 216 18.00 9.72 -26.52
CA GLY A 216 18.51 8.77 -25.50
C GLY A 216 19.81 9.11 -24.75
N THR A 217 19.95 10.28 -24.11
CA THR A 217 21.09 10.54 -23.19
C THR A 217 20.69 10.50 -21.71
N THR A 218 19.48 10.97 -21.38
CA THR A 218 19.03 11.09 -19.98
C THR A 218 18.66 9.73 -19.37
N ALA A 219 17.94 8.88 -20.12
CA ALA A 219 17.54 7.56 -19.64
C ALA A 219 18.74 6.63 -19.39
N GLU A 220 19.76 6.68 -20.25
CA GLU A 220 21.00 5.92 -20.04
C GLU A 220 21.79 6.42 -18.83
N CYS A 221 21.80 7.73 -18.57
CA CYS A 221 22.39 8.28 -17.34
C CYS A 221 21.69 7.75 -16.09
N VAL A 222 20.35 7.68 -16.09
CA VAL A 222 19.56 7.16 -14.95
C VAL A 222 19.83 5.68 -14.73
N ILE A 223 19.84 4.86 -15.78
CA ILE A 223 20.14 3.42 -15.66
C ILE A 223 21.56 3.22 -15.14
N ASN A 224 22.54 3.92 -15.70
CA ASN A 224 23.94 3.81 -15.24
C ASN A 224 24.11 4.28 -13.79
N HIS A 225 23.35 5.29 -13.35
CA HIS A 225 23.33 5.73 -11.97
C HIS A 225 22.70 4.68 -11.04
N LEU A 226 21.55 4.11 -11.44
CA LEU A 226 20.86 3.05 -10.71
C LEU A 226 21.76 1.82 -10.53
N VAL A 227 22.47 1.43 -11.58
CA VAL A 227 23.45 0.33 -11.55
C VAL A 227 24.61 0.61 -10.59
N ARG A 228 25.05 1.87 -10.49
CA ARG A 228 26.12 2.28 -9.55
C ARG A 228 25.65 2.21 -8.11
N GLU A 229 24.43 2.67 -7.83
CA GLU A 229 23.84 2.58 -6.49
C GLU A 229 23.57 1.13 -6.08
N MET A 230 23.09 0.28 -7.00
CA MET A 230 22.92 -1.16 -6.74
C MET A 230 24.22 -1.84 -6.32
N LYS A 231 25.37 -1.45 -6.90
CA LYS A 231 26.68 -1.93 -6.44
C LYS A 231 27.02 -1.47 -5.03
N ARG A 232 26.60 -0.28 -4.63
CA ARG A 232 26.82 0.28 -3.28
C ARG A 232 25.97 -0.45 -2.23
N ILE A 233 24.75 -0.85 -2.60
CA ILE A 233 23.81 -1.58 -1.72
C ILE A 233 24.34 -2.96 -1.33
N ARG A 234 25.16 -3.61 -2.18
CA ARG A 234 25.80 -4.92 -1.90
C ARG A 234 26.56 -4.99 -0.57
N GLY A 235 27.08 -3.86 -0.07
CA GLY A 235 27.82 -3.83 1.21
C GLY A 235 26.92 -3.93 2.45
N LYS A 236 25.59 -3.74 2.30
CA LYS A 236 24.63 -3.73 3.39
C LYS A 236 23.87 -5.06 3.43
N LYS A 237 23.96 -5.78 4.55
CA LYS A 237 23.47 -7.17 4.70
C LYS A 237 21.94 -7.33 4.71
N ASN A 238 21.17 -6.23 4.74
CA ASN A 238 19.73 -6.25 5.02
C ASN A 238 18.87 -5.53 3.97
N VAL A 239 19.40 -5.25 2.78
CA VAL A 239 18.63 -4.60 1.71
C VAL A 239 18.47 -5.57 0.55
N PHE A 240 17.22 -5.86 0.20
CA PHE A 240 16.87 -6.70 -0.92
C PHE A 240 16.31 -5.86 -2.05
N LEU A 241 16.61 -6.24 -3.29
CA LEU A 241 16.17 -5.56 -4.48
C LEU A 241 15.16 -6.43 -5.22
N ILE A 242 13.98 -5.88 -5.49
CA ILE A 242 12.98 -6.55 -6.33
C ILE A 242 12.63 -5.62 -7.50
N GLY A 243 12.71 -6.12 -8.72
CA GLY A 243 12.24 -5.41 -9.91
C GLY A 243 11.02 -6.11 -10.48
N ALA A 244 10.08 -5.37 -11.06
CA ALA A 244 8.98 -5.91 -11.84
C ALA A 244 9.00 -5.32 -13.25
N THR A 245 8.65 -6.12 -14.25
CA THR A 245 8.53 -5.67 -15.63
C THR A 245 7.54 -6.48 -16.44
N ASN A 246 6.79 -5.78 -17.28
CA ASN A 246 5.90 -6.40 -18.26
C ASN A 246 6.60 -6.62 -19.62
N ARG A 247 7.83 -6.10 -19.79
CA ARG A 247 8.55 -6.12 -21.07
C ARG A 247 9.98 -6.58 -20.87
N PRO A 248 10.19 -7.88 -20.57
CA PRO A 248 11.53 -8.41 -20.33
C PRO A 248 12.41 -8.42 -21.60
N ASP A 249 11.81 -8.29 -22.78
CA ASP A 249 12.48 -8.15 -24.09
C ASP A 249 13.32 -6.87 -24.21
N ILE A 250 12.92 -5.80 -23.51
CA ILE A 250 13.54 -4.47 -23.64
C ILE A 250 14.60 -4.24 -22.54
N ILE A 251 14.66 -5.09 -21.52
CA ILE A 251 15.55 -4.88 -20.37
C ILE A 251 17.02 -5.00 -20.78
N ASP A 252 17.82 -4.05 -20.30
CA ASP A 252 19.26 -4.08 -20.49
C ASP A 252 19.88 -5.31 -19.82
N SER A 253 20.58 -6.13 -20.61
CA SER A 253 21.38 -7.28 -20.17
C SER A 253 22.36 -6.95 -19.05
N SER A 254 22.75 -5.69 -18.89
CA SER A 254 23.54 -5.26 -17.75
C SER A 254 22.78 -5.57 -16.46
N LEU A 255 21.52 -5.15 -16.30
CA LEU A 255 20.72 -5.33 -15.08
C LEU A 255 20.60 -6.79 -14.64
N LEU A 256 20.67 -7.74 -15.58
CA LEU A 256 20.56 -9.19 -15.37
C LEU A 256 21.87 -9.88 -14.90
N ARG A 257 22.96 -9.12 -14.72
CA ARG A 257 24.23 -9.69 -14.24
C ARG A 257 24.08 -10.28 -12.82
N PRO A 258 24.86 -11.31 -12.47
CA PRO A 258 24.74 -12.05 -11.20
C PRO A 258 24.89 -11.19 -9.94
N ASP A 259 25.52 -10.02 -10.03
CA ASP A 259 25.66 -9.07 -8.90
C ASP A 259 24.46 -8.12 -8.72
N ARG A 260 23.40 -8.25 -9.54
CA ARG A 260 22.24 -7.37 -9.60
C ARG A 260 20.95 -8.19 -9.55
N PHE A 261 20.14 -8.17 -10.61
CA PHE A 261 18.96 -9.02 -10.74
C PHE A 261 19.35 -10.43 -11.17
N SER A 262 19.97 -11.15 -10.24
CA SER A 262 20.50 -12.50 -10.48
C SER A 262 19.41 -13.54 -10.74
N LYS A 263 18.28 -13.42 -10.02
CA LYS A 263 17.15 -14.34 -10.10
C LYS A 263 16.05 -13.70 -10.93
N LEU A 264 15.68 -14.39 -12.00
CA LEU A 264 14.54 -14.08 -12.85
C LEU A 264 13.42 -15.03 -12.45
N ILE A 265 12.28 -14.49 -12.03
CA ILE A 265 11.10 -15.29 -11.68
C ILE A 265 9.99 -14.90 -12.65
N TYR A 266 9.50 -15.90 -13.39
CA TYR A 266 8.34 -15.73 -14.26
C TYR A 266 7.06 -15.83 -13.43
N VAL A 267 6.19 -14.84 -13.57
CA VAL A 267 4.84 -14.84 -13.00
C VAL A 267 3.85 -15.10 -14.13
N PRO A 268 3.27 -16.32 -14.24
CA PRO A 268 2.30 -16.64 -15.29
C PRO A 268 0.91 -16.09 -14.97
N LEU A 269 0.00 -16.19 -15.97
CA LEU A 269 -1.43 -16.00 -15.73
C LEU A 269 -1.98 -17.05 -14.75
N PRO A 270 -3.05 -16.72 -13.99
CA PRO A 270 -3.58 -17.63 -12.98
C PRO A 270 -4.31 -18.84 -13.58
N ASP A 271 -3.93 -20.04 -13.10
CA ASP A 271 -4.66 -21.30 -13.32
C ASP A 271 -6.05 -21.29 -12.68
N ASP A 272 -6.90 -22.27 -13.04
CA ASP A 272 -8.29 -22.36 -12.55
C ASP A 272 -8.38 -22.31 -11.01
N LYS A 273 -7.48 -23.01 -10.32
CA LYS A 273 -7.37 -22.99 -8.85
C LYS A 273 -6.92 -21.64 -8.31
N SER A 274 -5.97 -21.01 -8.99
CA SER A 274 -5.46 -19.68 -8.64
C SER A 274 -6.54 -18.62 -8.84
N ARG A 275 -7.34 -18.71 -9.91
CA ARG A 275 -8.48 -17.80 -10.17
C ARG A 275 -9.53 -17.88 -9.07
N VAL A 276 -9.91 -19.09 -8.63
CA VAL A 276 -10.81 -19.25 -7.47
C VAL A 276 -10.23 -18.59 -6.22
N SER A 277 -8.93 -18.75 -6.00
CA SER A 277 -8.24 -18.15 -4.83
C SER A 277 -8.17 -16.63 -4.91
N ILE A 278 -7.95 -16.07 -6.11
CA ILE A 278 -7.95 -14.63 -6.37
C ILE A 278 -9.34 -14.05 -6.14
N LEU A 279 -10.39 -14.67 -6.71
CA LEU A 279 -11.78 -14.24 -6.51
C LEU A 279 -12.17 -14.26 -5.01
N LYS A 280 -11.78 -15.31 -4.28
CA LYS A 280 -11.98 -15.38 -2.82
C LYS A 280 -11.24 -14.29 -2.05
N SER A 281 -10.03 -13.95 -2.47
CA SER A 281 -9.24 -12.89 -1.86
C SER A 281 -9.85 -11.52 -2.12
N ALA A 282 -10.20 -11.24 -3.38
CA ALA A 282 -10.81 -9.98 -3.81
C ALA A 282 -12.15 -9.73 -3.11
N LEU A 283 -12.99 -10.76 -2.99
CA LEU A 283 -14.30 -10.68 -2.35
C LEU A 283 -14.27 -10.84 -0.82
N ARG A 284 -13.09 -11.00 -0.20
CA ARG A 284 -12.97 -11.25 1.25
C ARG A 284 -13.57 -10.13 2.11
N LYS A 285 -13.55 -8.89 1.61
CA LYS A 285 -14.08 -7.71 2.29
C LYS A 285 -15.53 -7.38 1.90
N SER A 286 -16.05 -8.02 0.86
CA SER A 286 -17.36 -7.71 0.28
C SER A 286 -18.40 -8.74 0.71
N PRO A 287 -19.66 -8.34 1.00
CA PRO A 287 -20.75 -9.28 1.28
C PRO A 287 -21.21 -9.95 -0.01
N VAL A 288 -21.06 -11.28 -0.10
CA VAL A 288 -21.42 -12.07 -1.30
C VAL A 288 -22.50 -13.07 -0.94
N ASP A 289 -23.53 -13.16 -1.77
CA ASP A 289 -24.63 -14.12 -1.63
C ASP A 289 -24.11 -15.56 -1.83
N LYS A 290 -24.70 -16.52 -1.10
CA LYS A 290 -24.37 -17.96 -1.20
C LYS A 290 -24.67 -18.54 -2.58
N ASP A 291 -25.54 -17.89 -3.35
CA ASP A 291 -25.90 -18.29 -4.71
C ASP A 291 -24.78 -18.05 -5.74
N VAL A 292 -23.73 -17.34 -5.37
CA VAL A 292 -22.59 -17.05 -6.26
C VAL A 292 -21.58 -18.20 -6.25
N ASP A 293 -21.55 -18.96 -7.36
CA ASP A 293 -20.55 -20.01 -7.56
C ASP A 293 -19.24 -19.48 -8.17
N LEU A 294 -18.23 -19.33 -7.31
CA LEU A 294 -16.88 -18.90 -7.69
C LEU A 294 -16.15 -19.89 -8.62
N GLN A 295 -16.51 -21.18 -8.59
CA GLN A 295 -15.89 -22.18 -9.47
C GLN A 295 -16.36 -22.01 -10.91
N LEU A 296 -17.64 -21.72 -11.12
CA LEU A 296 -18.17 -21.42 -12.44
C LEU A 296 -17.54 -20.14 -13.00
N LEU A 297 -17.42 -19.09 -12.19
CA LEU A 297 -16.75 -17.85 -12.61
C LEU A 297 -15.29 -18.09 -13.00
N ALA A 298 -14.56 -18.92 -12.24
CA ALA A 298 -13.19 -19.28 -12.59
C ALA A 298 -13.10 -20.02 -13.93
N ASN A 299 -14.05 -20.91 -14.24
CA ASN A 299 -14.06 -21.67 -15.49
C ASN A 299 -14.32 -20.77 -16.72
N VAL A 300 -15.18 -19.76 -16.59
CA VAL A 300 -15.51 -18.84 -17.69
C VAL A 300 -14.41 -17.81 -17.94
N THR A 301 -13.67 -17.41 -16.90
CA THR A 301 -12.61 -16.39 -16.96
C THR A 301 -11.24 -16.92 -17.39
N LYS A 302 -11.19 -17.86 -18.34
CA LYS A 302 -9.93 -18.41 -18.84
C LYS A 302 -9.11 -17.34 -19.59
N GLY A 303 -7.84 -17.17 -19.19
CA GLY A 303 -6.93 -16.20 -19.79
C GLY A 303 -7.04 -14.78 -19.23
N PHE A 304 -7.83 -14.57 -18.17
CA PHE A 304 -7.92 -13.31 -17.46
C PHE A 304 -6.72 -13.15 -16.51
N SER A 305 -6.22 -11.92 -16.39
CA SER A 305 -5.19 -11.56 -15.41
C SER A 305 -5.79 -11.44 -14.00
N GLY A 306 -4.93 -11.39 -12.97
CA GLY A 306 -5.40 -11.11 -11.60
C GLY A 306 -6.08 -9.74 -11.47
N ALA A 307 -5.62 -8.75 -12.25
CA ALA A 307 -6.26 -7.44 -12.33
C ALA A 307 -7.65 -7.53 -13.00
N ASP A 308 -7.78 -8.27 -14.10
CA ASP A 308 -9.07 -8.42 -14.79
C ASP A 308 -10.11 -9.10 -13.89
N LEU A 309 -9.69 -10.09 -13.08
CA LEU A 309 -10.58 -10.72 -12.09
C LEU A 309 -10.99 -9.75 -10.98
N THR A 310 -10.07 -8.89 -10.55
CA THR A 310 -10.35 -7.87 -9.54
C THR A 310 -11.29 -6.80 -10.09
N GLU A 311 -11.13 -6.42 -11.35
CA GLU A 311 -12.03 -5.50 -12.07
C GLU A 311 -13.45 -6.08 -12.18
N ILE A 312 -13.58 -7.38 -12.46
CA ILE A 312 -14.89 -8.05 -12.44
C ILE A 312 -15.54 -7.98 -11.06
N CYS A 313 -14.77 -8.26 -9.99
CA CYS A 313 -15.27 -8.18 -8.63
C CYS A 313 -15.68 -6.74 -8.24
N GLN A 314 -14.87 -5.74 -8.60
CA GLN A 314 -15.15 -4.33 -8.34
C GLN A 314 -16.39 -3.86 -9.11
N GLY A 315 -16.49 -4.18 -10.40
CA GLY A 315 -17.67 -3.85 -11.20
C GLY A 315 -18.94 -4.47 -10.64
N ALA A 316 -18.89 -5.69 -10.09
CA ALA A 316 -20.05 -6.33 -9.48
C ALA A 316 -20.48 -5.59 -8.19
N CYS A 317 -19.50 -5.14 -7.39
CA CYS A 317 -19.76 -4.29 -6.23
C CYS A 317 -20.39 -2.95 -6.64
N GLU A 318 -19.89 -2.29 -7.69
CA GLU A 318 -20.43 -1.01 -8.17
C GLU A 318 -21.89 -1.13 -8.65
N ILE A 319 -22.23 -2.21 -9.36
CA ILE A 319 -23.61 -2.45 -9.78
C ILE A 319 -24.52 -2.69 -8.57
N ALA A 320 -24.07 -3.48 -7.59
CA ALA A 320 -24.83 -3.72 -6.36
C ALA A 320 -25.06 -2.43 -5.56
N ILE A 321 -24.04 -1.57 -5.44
CA ILE A 321 -24.15 -0.25 -4.81
C ILE A 321 -25.13 0.64 -5.56
N ARG A 322 -25.04 0.67 -6.90
CA ARG A 322 -25.96 1.46 -7.73
C ARG A 322 -27.41 1.03 -7.52
N GLU A 323 -27.67 -0.28 -7.51
CA GLU A 323 -29.01 -0.83 -7.25
C GLU A 323 -29.53 -0.43 -5.86
N SER A 324 -28.67 -0.50 -4.84
CA SER A 324 -29.02 -0.09 -3.47
C SER A 324 -29.44 1.38 -3.40
N ILE A 325 -28.66 2.27 -4.00
CA ILE A 325 -28.94 3.72 -4.04
C ILE A 325 -30.24 4.00 -4.79
N GLU A 326 -30.47 3.32 -5.93
CA GLU A 326 -31.72 3.45 -6.69
C GLU A 326 -32.93 3.02 -5.87
N GLN A 327 -32.84 1.91 -5.13
CA GLN A 327 -33.91 1.45 -4.24
C GLN A 327 -34.21 2.44 -3.11
N ASP A 328 -33.19 3.03 -2.51
CA ASP A 328 -33.37 4.02 -1.44
C ASP A 328 -34.04 5.30 -1.97
N ILE A 329 -33.66 5.78 -3.15
CA ILE A 329 -34.32 6.92 -3.80
C ILE A 329 -35.80 6.62 -4.08
N VAL A 330 -36.14 5.41 -4.54
CA VAL A 330 -37.53 5.01 -4.80
C VAL A 330 -38.33 4.95 -3.49
N ARG A 331 -37.76 4.37 -2.42
CA ARG A 331 -38.41 4.32 -1.10
C ARG A 331 -38.67 5.70 -0.51
N GLU A 332 -37.76 6.65 -0.71
CA GLU A 332 -37.95 8.05 -0.28
C GLU A 332 -39.04 8.78 -1.08
N ARG A 333 -39.23 8.40 -2.34
CA ARG A 333 -40.23 8.99 -3.23
C ARG A 333 -41.65 8.47 -3.00
N GLU A 334 -41.84 7.30 -2.38
CA GLU A 334 -43.15 6.77 -2.03
C GLU A 334 -43.73 7.47 -0.78
N PRO A 335 -44.81 8.26 -0.88
CA PRO A 335 -45.42 8.92 0.28
C PRO A 335 -46.09 7.91 1.22
N GLN A 336 -46.04 8.21 2.53
CA GLN A 336 -46.49 7.43 3.69
C GLN A 336 -48.01 7.10 3.76
N CYS A 337 -48.64 6.67 2.66
CA CYS A 337 -50.01 6.19 2.69
C CYS A 337 -50.01 4.67 2.98
N HIS A 338 -50.15 4.32 4.26
CA HIS A 338 -50.26 2.95 4.83
C HIS A 338 -48.94 2.28 5.25
N ARG A 339 -48.49 2.56 6.48
CA ARG A 339 -47.78 1.56 7.29
C ARG A 339 -48.59 1.25 8.55
N PRO A 340 -49.04 0.00 8.78
CA PRO A 340 -49.50 -0.40 10.10
C PRO A 340 -48.31 -0.42 11.06
N THR A 341 -48.53 0.15 12.24
CA THR A 341 -47.61 0.27 13.36
C THR A 341 -47.23 -1.10 13.92
N ALA A 342 -46.29 -1.79 13.30
CA ALA A 342 -45.58 -2.91 13.91
C ALA A 342 -44.28 -3.22 13.15
N ARG A 343 -43.14 -2.77 13.69
CA ARG A 343 -42.03 -3.61 14.17
C ARG A 343 -40.73 -2.81 14.19
N HIS A 344 -40.13 -2.85 15.37
CA HIS A 344 -38.73 -2.80 15.75
C HIS A 344 -37.70 -2.29 14.73
N ALA A 345 -36.83 -1.43 15.26
CA ALA A 345 -35.52 -1.10 14.73
C ALA A 345 -34.69 -2.37 14.49
N ASP A 346 -34.91 -3.04 13.37
CA ASP A 346 -33.86 -3.86 12.76
C ASP A 346 -32.89 -2.87 12.11
N GLU A 347 -31.65 -2.90 12.59
CA GLU A 347 -30.49 -2.23 11.98
C GLU A 347 -30.56 -2.42 10.47
N ARG A 348 -30.72 -1.32 9.75
CA ARG A 348 -30.86 -1.32 8.30
C ARG A 348 -29.54 -1.81 7.72
N ASP A 349 -29.54 -3.00 7.13
CA ASP A 349 -28.38 -3.47 6.37
C ASP A 349 -28.18 -2.54 5.17
N PRO A 350 -27.06 -1.77 5.11
CA PRO A 350 -26.92 -0.67 4.17
C PRO A 350 -26.56 -1.12 2.74
N VAL A 351 -26.31 -2.41 2.49
CA VAL A 351 -25.99 -2.93 1.15
C VAL A 351 -26.62 -4.31 0.94
N PRO A 352 -27.38 -4.56 -0.15
CA PRO A 352 -27.79 -5.91 -0.51
C PRO A 352 -26.56 -6.77 -0.86
N GLU A 353 -26.55 -8.02 -0.40
CA GLU A 353 -25.52 -9.01 -0.76
C GLU A 353 -25.32 -9.06 -2.29
N ILE A 354 -24.07 -9.17 -2.75
CA ILE A 354 -23.76 -9.24 -4.18
C ILE A 354 -24.31 -10.55 -4.75
N ARG A 355 -25.16 -10.44 -5.77
CA ARG A 355 -25.86 -11.55 -6.41
C ARG A 355 -25.16 -12.01 -7.68
N ARG A 356 -25.55 -13.20 -8.13
CA ARG A 356 -25.11 -13.77 -9.41
C ARG A 356 -25.40 -12.85 -10.59
N ASP A 357 -26.55 -12.18 -10.59
CA ASP A 357 -26.99 -11.29 -11.68
C ASP A 357 -26.02 -10.12 -11.89
N HIS A 358 -25.43 -9.60 -10.80
CA HIS A 358 -24.42 -8.53 -10.88
C HIS A 358 -23.17 -9.00 -11.62
N PHE A 359 -22.70 -10.22 -11.33
CA PHE A 359 -21.56 -10.80 -12.04
C PHE A 359 -21.89 -11.07 -13.52
N GLU A 360 -23.10 -11.54 -13.83
CA GLU A 360 -23.49 -11.78 -15.22
C GLU A 360 -23.55 -10.50 -16.05
N GLU A 361 -23.95 -9.37 -15.44
CA GLU A 361 -23.95 -8.08 -16.11
C GLU A 361 -22.53 -7.56 -16.37
N VAL A 362 -21.63 -7.66 -15.39
CA VAL A 362 -20.21 -7.25 -15.56
C VAL A 362 -19.49 -8.13 -16.57
N MET A 363 -19.82 -9.42 -16.63
CA MET A 363 -19.20 -10.34 -17.58
C MET A 363 -19.52 -9.99 -19.05
N LYS A 364 -20.57 -9.19 -19.31
CA LYS A 364 -20.85 -8.67 -20.66
C LYS A 364 -19.87 -7.56 -21.08
N SER A 365 -19.41 -6.74 -20.13
CA SER A 365 -18.46 -5.65 -20.38
C SER A 365 -17.00 -6.08 -20.19
N ALA A 366 -16.76 -7.23 -19.56
CA ALA A 366 -15.44 -7.75 -19.23
C ALA A 366 -14.56 -7.97 -20.48
N ARG A 367 -13.33 -7.44 -20.44
CA ARG A 367 -12.32 -7.60 -21.48
C ARG A 367 -11.08 -8.28 -20.90
N ARG A 368 -10.39 -9.05 -21.75
CA ARG A 368 -9.11 -9.67 -21.39
C ARG A 368 -7.99 -8.67 -21.64
N SER A 369 -7.16 -8.40 -20.64
CA SER A 369 -6.02 -7.50 -20.77
C SER A 369 -4.86 -8.12 -21.54
N CYS A 370 -4.73 -9.45 -21.50
CA CYS A 370 -3.66 -10.18 -22.18
C CYS A 370 -4.17 -10.93 -23.40
N SER A 371 -3.52 -10.70 -24.55
CA SER A 371 -3.81 -11.45 -25.78
C SER A 371 -3.06 -12.78 -25.82
N ASP A 372 -3.60 -13.78 -26.53
CA ASP A 372 -2.93 -15.08 -26.73
C ASP A 372 -1.55 -14.95 -27.40
N ASN A 373 -1.37 -13.90 -28.22
CA ASN A 373 -0.08 -13.61 -28.85
C ASN A 373 0.95 -13.13 -27.83
N ASP A 374 0.54 -12.35 -26.83
CA ASP A 374 1.45 -11.86 -25.80
C ASP A 374 1.84 -12.97 -24.83
N ILE A 375 0.89 -13.85 -24.49
CA ILE A 375 1.17 -15.06 -23.69
C ILE A 375 2.28 -15.89 -24.35
N ARG A 376 2.17 -16.16 -25.65
CA ARG A 376 3.20 -16.89 -26.40
C ARG A 376 4.56 -16.19 -26.38
N LYS A 377 4.61 -14.86 -26.44
CA LYS A 377 5.88 -14.12 -26.33
C LYS A 377 6.55 -14.35 -24.98
N TYR A 378 5.79 -14.33 -23.89
CA TYR A 378 6.34 -14.60 -22.56
C TYR A 378 6.84 -16.04 -22.43
N GLU A 379 6.09 -17.03 -22.93
CA GLU A 379 6.50 -18.44 -22.93
C GLU A 379 7.78 -18.68 -23.74
N LEU A 380 7.87 -18.10 -24.94
CA LEU A 380 9.09 -18.17 -25.77
C LEU A 380 10.29 -17.55 -25.08
N PHE A 381 10.09 -16.44 -24.36
CA PHE A 381 11.13 -15.79 -23.59
C PHE A 381 11.61 -16.67 -22.43
N VAL A 382 10.70 -17.32 -21.71
CA VAL A 382 11.04 -18.30 -20.65
C VAL A 382 11.85 -19.46 -21.22
N GLN A 383 11.45 -20.01 -22.38
CA GLN A 383 12.19 -21.09 -23.04
C GLN A 383 13.60 -20.65 -23.45
N THR A 384 13.74 -19.44 -24.01
CA THR A 384 15.05 -18.87 -24.40
C THR A 384 15.96 -18.66 -23.17
N LEU A 385 15.38 -18.19 -22.05
CA LEU A 385 16.11 -18.03 -20.80
C LEU A 385 16.56 -19.38 -20.20
N GLN A 386 15.72 -20.40 -20.26
CA GLN A 386 16.09 -21.75 -19.80
C GLN A 386 17.18 -22.36 -20.69
N GLN A 387 17.12 -22.16 -22.00
CA GLN A 387 18.16 -22.64 -22.93
C GLN A 387 19.50 -21.92 -22.72
N SER A 388 19.48 -20.60 -22.54
CA SER A 388 20.72 -19.83 -22.27
C SER A 388 21.35 -20.16 -20.92
N ARG A 389 20.55 -20.52 -19.91
CA ARG A 389 21.03 -20.98 -18.60
C ARG A 389 21.37 -22.47 -18.55
N GLY A 390 20.82 -23.28 -19.45
CA GLY A 390 21.07 -24.72 -19.57
C GLY A 390 22.44 -25.09 -20.16
N PHE A 391 23.20 -24.12 -20.67
CA PHE A 391 24.57 -24.30 -21.15
C PHE A 391 25.67 -23.99 -20.12
N GLY A 392 25.30 -23.82 -18.84
CA GLY A 392 26.23 -23.66 -17.73
C GLY A 392 25.96 -24.67 -16.63
N SER A 393 26.22 -25.95 -16.91
CA SER A 393 26.40 -26.99 -15.87
C SER A 393 27.74 -26.83 -15.18
#